data_AF-A0A436S6B0-F1
#
_entry.id   AF-A0A436S6B0-F1
#
_cell.length_a   1.000
_cell.length_b   1.000
_cell.length_c   1.000
_cell.angle_alpha   90.00
_cell.angle_beta   90.00
_cell.angle_gamma   90.00
#
_symmetry.space_group_name_H-M   'P 1'
#
loop_
_entity.id
_entity.type
_entity.pdbx_description
1 polymer ?
#
loop_
_entity_poly.entity_id
_entity_poly.type
_entity_poly.pdbx_seq_one_letter_code
_entity_poly.pdbx_strand_id
1 'polypeptide(L)'
;MFTDYYEVLEISPNANSETIERIFRYFAMRYHPDNRETGNESRFSEIVEAHNTLRDPVKRAQYDILYREHLGLRHELTDGARDGGGMDRDAVIQANLLSLLYV
;
A
#
# COMPACT_ATOMS: atom_id res chain seq x y z
N MET A 1 -1.24 0.55 15.95
CA MET A 1 -1.22 0.06 14.55
C MET A 1 -0.81 1.23 13.68
N PHE A 2 0.22 1.10 12.85
CA PHE A 2 0.67 2.18 11.97
C PHE A 2 -0.29 2.26 10.77
N THR A 3 -0.79 3.46 10.44
CA THR A 3 -1.67 3.66 9.30
C THR A 3 -0.88 4.26 8.16
N ASP A 4 -0.86 3.56 7.03
CA ASP A 4 -0.17 4.03 5.83
C ASP A 4 -1.03 5.04 5.05
N TYR A 5 -0.81 6.33 5.29
CA TYR A 5 -1.52 7.41 4.59
C TYR A 5 -1.23 7.47 3.09
N TYR A 6 -0.08 6.97 2.63
CA TYR A 6 0.23 6.90 1.21
C TYR A 6 -0.58 5.78 0.54
N GLU A 7 -0.75 4.65 1.24
CA GLU A 7 -1.61 3.55 0.80
C GLU A 7 -3.10 3.94 0.83
N VAL A 8 -3.55 4.65 1.88
CA VAL A 8 -4.94 5.13 2.00
C VAL A 8 -5.33 6.05 0.84
N LEU A 9 -4.42 6.93 0.42
CA LEU A 9 -4.62 7.79 -0.74
C LEU A 9 -4.17 7.15 -2.05
N GLU A 10 -3.70 5.89 -2.07
CA GLU A 10 -3.19 5.19 -3.26
C GLU A 10 -2.17 6.01 -4.07
N ILE A 11 -1.28 6.74 -3.38
CA ILE A 11 -0.26 7.59 -3.99
C ILE A 11 1.15 7.14 -3.62
N SER A 12 2.11 7.52 -4.45
CA SER A 12 3.53 7.35 -4.13
C SER A 12 3.95 8.27 -2.97
N PRO A 13 4.87 7.84 -2.09
CA PRO A 13 5.49 8.72 -1.10
C PRO A 13 6.24 9.90 -1.73
N ASN A 14 6.59 9.81 -3.02
CA ASN A 14 7.20 10.89 -3.78
C ASN A 14 6.18 11.84 -4.44
N ALA A 15 4.88 11.68 -4.18
CA ALA A 15 3.84 12.49 -4.80
C ALA A 15 3.92 13.97 -4.38
N ASN A 16 3.73 14.84 -5.36
CA ASN A 16 3.68 16.29 -5.21
C ASN A 16 2.39 16.72 -4.49
N SER A 17 2.39 17.90 -3.87
CA SER A 17 1.21 18.44 -3.18
C SER A 17 -0.02 18.56 -4.09
N GLU A 18 0.16 18.93 -5.37
CA GLU A 18 -0.94 18.98 -6.34
C GLU A 18 -1.59 17.62 -6.57
N THR A 19 -0.78 16.55 -6.62
CA THR A 19 -1.26 15.17 -6.77
C THR A 19 -2.05 14.75 -5.53
N ILE A 20 -1.53 15.05 -4.34
CA ILE A 20 -2.20 14.77 -3.06
C ILE A 20 -3.58 15.43 -3.03
N GLU A 21 -3.67 16.72 -3.38
CA GLU A 21 -4.95 17.43 -3.40
C GLU A 21 -5.91 16.89 -4.47
N ARG A 22 -5.39 16.54 -5.66
CA ARG A 22 -6.21 15.98 -6.75
C ARG A 22 -6.84 14.65 -6.35
N ILE A 23 -6.05 13.76 -5.75
CA ILE A 23 -6.50 12.44 -5.32
C ILE A 23 -7.43 12.55 -4.12
N PHE A 24 -7.14 13.44 -3.18
CA PHE A 24 -8.07 13.74 -2.08
C PHE A 24 -9.44 14.18 -2.60
N ARG A 25 -9.51 15.10 -3.57
CA ARG A 25 -10.79 15.54 -4.15
C ARG A 25 -11.54 14.38 -4.81
N TYR A 26 -10.83 13.52 -5.54
CA TYR A 26 -11.42 12.33 -6.17
C TYR A 26 -12.06 11.39 -5.13
N PHE A 27 -11.32 11.05 -4.07
CA PHE A 27 -11.81 10.18 -3.03
C PHE A 27 -12.88 10.82 -2.14
N ALA A 28 -12.78 12.12 -1.87
CA ALA A 28 -13.78 12.86 -1.13
C ALA A 28 -15.14 12.82 -1.83
N MET A 29 -15.19 12.99 -3.15
CA MET A 29 -16.44 12.88 -3.92
C MET A 29 -16.99 11.44 -3.94
N ARG A 30 -16.11 10.45 -3.98
CA ARG A 30 -16.49 9.03 -3.98
C ARG A 30 -17.03 8.57 -2.63
N TYR A 31 -16.35 8.89 -1.55
CA TYR A 31 -16.67 8.37 -0.22
C TYR A 31 -17.49 9.32 0.64
N HIS A 32 -17.89 10.49 0.12
CA HIS A 32 -18.73 11.45 0.83
C HIS A 32 -19.97 10.75 1.45
N PRO A 33 -20.34 11.04 2.71
CA PRO A 33 -21.51 10.41 3.33
C PRO A 33 -22.83 10.67 2.58
N ASP A 34 -22.93 11.79 1.84
CA ASP A 34 -24.11 12.06 1.00
C ASP A 34 -24.17 11.21 -0.29
N ASN A 35 -23.08 10.54 -0.65
CA ASN A 35 -23.07 9.65 -1.81
C ASN A 35 -23.75 8.31 -1.44
N ARG A 36 -24.89 8.03 -2.08
CA ARG A 36 -25.71 6.84 -1.76
C ARG A 36 -25.14 5.51 -2.24
N GLU A 37 -24.23 5.53 -3.22
CA GLU A 37 -23.69 4.28 -3.80
C GLU A 37 -22.36 3.88 -3.18
N THR A 38 -21.48 4.86 -2.97
CA THR A 38 -20.11 4.62 -2.51
C THR A 38 -19.77 5.36 -1.22
N GLY A 39 -20.73 6.05 -0.61
CA GLY A 39 -20.54 6.79 0.64
C GLY A 39 -20.11 5.87 1.77
N ASN A 40 -19.04 6.28 2.46
CA ASN A 40 -18.51 5.54 3.58
C ASN A 40 -17.82 6.50 4.54
N GLU A 41 -18.46 6.76 5.68
CA GLU A 41 -17.97 7.69 6.70
C GLU A 41 -16.59 7.30 7.24
N SER A 42 -16.38 6.01 7.53
CA SER A 42 -15.10 5.53 8.06
C SER A 42 -13.96 5.76 7.07
N ARG A 43 -14.15 5.39 5.80
CA ARG A 43 -13.17 5.63 4.73
C ARG A 43 -12.93 7.12 4.52
N PHE A 44 -14.00 7.92 4.52
CA PHE A 44 -13.90 9.36 4.37
C PHE A 44 -13.06 9.98 5.50
N SER A 45 -13.24 9.54 6.75
CA SER A 45 -12.43 9.98 7.88
C SER A 45 -10.95 9.65 7.68
N GLU A 46 -10.63 8.41 7.28
CA GLU A 46 -9.24 8.00 7.01
C GLU A 46 -8.59 8.85 5.92
N ILE A 47 -9.32 9.14 4.84
CA ILE A 47 -8.86 9.98 3.71
C ILE A 47 -8.60 11.42 4.17
N VAL A 48 -9.48 11.97 5.01
CA VAL A 48 -9.32 13.33 5.57
C VAL A 48 -8.10 13.40 6.50
N GLU A 49 -7.90 12.41 7.37
CA GLU A 49 -6.73 12.35 8.25
C GLU A 49 -5.42 12.20 7.45
N ALA A 50 -5.40 11.32 6.44
CA ALA A 50 -4.27 11.15 5.55
C ALA A 50 -3.91 12.46 4.84
N HIS A 51 -4.90 13.13 4.24
CA HIS A 51 -4.69 14.41 3.57
C HIS A 51 -4.21 15.51 4.53
N ASN A 52 -4.78 15.61 5.74
CA ASN A 52 -4.38 16.62 6.72
C ASN A 52 -2.93 16.46 7.18
N THR A 53 -2.41 15.23 7.20
CA THR A 53 -1.02 14.95 7.54
C THR A 53 -0.09 15.21 6.36
N LEU A 54 -0.48 14.78 5.16
CA LEU A 54 0.38 14.83 3.96
C LEU A 54 0.40 16.21 3.28
N ARG A 55 -0.62 17.05 3.49
CA ARG A 55 -0.70 18.41 2.95
C ARG A 55 0.26 19.38 3.64
N ASP A 56 0.49 19.20 4.94
CA ASP A 56 1.40 20.04 5.72
C ASP A 56 2.83 19.49 5.61
N PRO A 57 3.79 20.25 5.06
CA PRO A 57 5.15 19.76 4.88
C PRO A 57 5.84 19.37 6.20
N VAL A 58 5.50 20.04 7.31
CA VAL A 58 6.08 19.75 8.63
C VAL A 58 5.55 18.41 9.16
N LYS A 59 4.23 18.20 9.08
CA LYS A 59 3.61 16.94 9.51
C LYS A 59 4.01 15.78 8.60
N ARG A 60 4.10 16.02 7.30
CA ARG A 60 4.58 15.03 6.33
C ARG A 60 6.00 14.59 6.64
N ALA A 61 6.90 15.52 6.94
CA ALA A 61 8.28 15.18 7.30
C ALA A 61 8.36 14.31 8.57
N GLN A 62 7.54 14.60 9.59
CA GLN A 62 7.44 13.78 10.81
C GLN A 62 6.89 12.38 10.50
N TYR A 63 5.82 12.32 9.69
CA TYR A 63 5.23 11.08 9.24
C TYR A 63 6.20 10.23 8.40
N ASP A 64 6.99 10.85 7.52
CA ASP A 64 7.97 10.17 6.66
C ASP A 64 9.11 9.49 7.46
N ILE A 65 9.41 9.97 8.67
CA ILE A 65 10.35 9.30 9.58
C ILE A 65 9.73 7.98 10.06
N LEU A 66 8.52 8.05 10.61
CA LEU A 66 7.78 6.87 11.10
C LEU A 66 7.49 5.87 9.97
N TYR A 67 7.14 6.39 8.79
CA TYR A 67 6.89 5.59 7.59
C TYR A 67 8.11 4.77 7.19
N ARG A 68 9.31 5.38 7.19
CA ARG A 68 10.55 4.68 6.86
C ARG A 68 10.92 3.62 7.89
N GLU A 69 10.71 3.89 9.18
CA GLU A 69 10.89 2.89 10.23
C GLU A 69 9.98 1.67 10.01
N HIS A 70 8.71 1.91 9.67
CA HIS A 70 7.75 0.84 9.40
C HIS A 70 8.04 0.08 8.09
N LEU A 71 8.55 0.78 7.07
CA LEU A 71 8.94 0.18 5.80
C LEU A 71 10.15 -0.76 5.95
N GLY A 72 11.13 -0.37 6.78
CA GLY A 72 12.29 -1.22 7.11
C GLY A 72 11.86 -2.55 7.73
N LEU A 73 10.92 -2.50 8.68
CA LEU A 73 10.32 -3.68 9.29
C LEU A 73 9.56 -4.56 8.28
N ARG A 74 8.82 -3.96 7.34
CA ARG A 74 8.16 -4.72 6.24
C ARG A 74 9.18 -5.42 5.35
N HIS A 75 10.31 -4.80 5.06
CA HIS A 75 11.34 -5.38 4.20
C HIS A 75 11.99 -6.62 4.84
N GLU A 76 12.31 -6.56 6.13
CA GLU A 76 12.87 -7.69 6.89
C GLU A 76 11.93 -8.92 6.91
N LEU A 77 10.62 -8.68 6.99
CA LEU A 77 9.61 -9.76 6.91
C LEU A 77 9.53 -10.39 5.50
N THR A 78 9.77 -9.60 4.43
CA THR A 78 9.75 -10.11 3.05
C THR A 78 11.04 -10.84 2.65
N ASP A 79 12.17 -10.50 3.28
CA ASP A 79 13.45 -11.17 3.03
C ASP A 79 13.59 -12.47 3.84
N GLY A 80 13.01 -12.53 5.04
CA GLY A 80 12.90 -13.78 5.82
C GLY A 80 12.03 -14.86 5.15
N ALA A 81 11.16 -14.48 4.21
CA ALA A 81 10.35 -15.42 3.41
C ALA A 81 11.06 -15.96 2.16
N ARG A 82 12.26 -15.44 1.82
CA ARG A 82 13.05 -15.89 0.67
C ARG A 82 14.10 -16.96 1.00
N ASP A 83 14.37 -17.25 2.27
CA ASP A 83 15.42 -18.19 2.70
C ASP A 83 14.92 -19.57 3.18
N GLY A 84 13.71 -19.99 2.79
CA GLY A 84 13.07 -21.19 3.33
C GLY A 84 12.43 -22.12 2.29
N GLY A 85 13.23 -22.74 1.42
CA GLY A 85 12.84 -24.01 0.78
C GLY A 85 12.09 -23.95 -0.57
N GLY A 86 12.41 -22.98 -1.43
CA GLY A 86 11.80 -22.85 -2.76
C GLY A 86 12.56 -23.51 -3.92
N MET A 87 13.84 -23.87 -3.78
CA MET A 87 14.65 -24.33 -4.92
C MET A 87 14.50 -25.82 -5.27
N ASP A 88 13.97 -26.67 -4.38
CA ASP A 88 13.82 -28.10 -4.67
C ASP A 88 12.45 -28.48 -5.26
N ARG A 89 11.42 -27.63 -5.10
CA ARG A 89 10.06 -27.94 -5.60
C ARG A 89 9.91 -27.70 -7.10
N ASP A 90 10.61 -26.71 -7.66
CA ASP A 90 10.49 -26.36 -9.07
C ASP A 90 11.12 -27.43 -9.99
N ALA A 91 12.21 -28.05 -9.56
CA ALA A 91 12.86 -29.15 -10.30
C ALA A 91 11.97 -30.40 -10.38
N VAL A 92 11.25 -30.73 -9.30
CA VAL A 92 10.34 -31.88 -9.26
C VAL A 92 9.10 -31.65 -10.13
N ILE A 93 8.56 -30.43 -10.12
CA ILE A 93 7.40 -30.07 -10.96
C ILE A 93 7.80 -30.08 -12.44
N GLN A 94 8.99 -29.57 -12.81
CA GLN A 94 9.48 -29.65 -14.19
C GLN A 94 9.70 -31.11 -14.63
N ALA A 95 10.30 -31.95 -13.79
CA ALA A 95 10.53 -33.36 -14.11
C ALA A 95 9.22 -34.13 -14.35
N ASN A 96 8.18 -33.85 -13.56
CA ASN A 96 6.89 -34.50 -13.69
C ASN A 96 6.06 -34.00 -14.90
N LEU A 97 6.27 -32.75 -15.36
CA LEU A 97 5.62 -32.24 -16.55
C LEU A 97 6.27 -32.80 -17.84
N LEU A 98 7.59 -32.98 -17.83
CA LEU A 98 8.32 -33.55 -18.96
C LEU A 98 7.97 -35.03 -19.21
N SER A 99 7.70 -35.80 -18.16
CA SER A 99 7.29 -37.22 -18.30
C SER A 99 5.90 -37.39 -18.91
N LEU A 100 4.99 -36.43 -18.73
CA LEU A 100 3.65 -36.46 -19.32
C LEU A 100 3.60 -36.06 -20.80
N LEU A 101 4.61 -35.32 -21.27
CA LEU A 101 4.70 -34.84 -22.65
C LEU A 101 5.50 -35.79 -23.56
N TYR A 102 6.24 -36.75 -22.98
CA TYR A 102 7.09 -37.71 -23.68
C TYR A 102 6.68 -39.17 -23.41
N VAL A 103 5.41 -39.49 -23.65
CA VAL A 103 4.92 -40.87 -23.87
C VAL A 103 4.30 -40.99 -25.25
#